data_AF-A0A7V9CCJ5-F1
#
_entry.id   AF-A0A7V9CCJ5-F1
#
_cell.length_a   1.000
_cell.length_b   1.000
_cell.length_c   1.000
_cell.angle_alpha   90.00
_cell.angle_beta   90.00
_cell.angle_gamma   90.00
#
_symmetry.space_group_name_H-M   'P 1'
#
loop_
_entity.id
_entity.type
_entity.pdbx_description
1 polymer ?
#
loop_
_entity_poly.entity_id
_entity_poly.type
_entity_poly.pdbx_seq_one_letter_code
_entity_poly.pdbx_strand_id
1 'polypeptide(L)'
;MRLQIRHFLAAALLLGSLAPTASATEVLVVDGDRLVPTEEPYSLPPSPPPPPPSAVLPERAAPVATASSRAAVGQALRKARAKGLISARQDGTYRLIYRRALSTRSRLRGARRRELSSVIATVNSIARRGRLTSSRLRPVFLQLERNTQFWRSKPFPRPTAKVRFRGTELLYEYYPGNGLRIQPLQNFFLASSRAAECDIPGLPCPRERLRRQLDTLIGLSVRRGGFRAWEYY
;
A
#
# COMPACT_ATOMS: atom_id res chain seq x y z
N MET A 1 -5.62 -70.13 41.32
CA MET A 1 -7.05 -69.96 41.00
C MET A 1 -7.44 -68.50 41.22
N ARG A 2 -7.71 -67.78 40.11
CA ARG A 2 -8.46 -66.52 39.94
C ARG A 2 -8.01 -65.20 40.62
N LEU A 3 -7.46 -64.32 39.77
CA LEU A 3 -7.66 -62.87 39.62
C LEU A 3 -8.87 -62.24 40.34
N GLN A 4 -8.70 -61.01 40.87
CA GLN A 4 -9.48 -59.83 40.44
C GLN A 4 -8.75 -58.51 40.77
N ILE A 5 -8.25 -57.84 39.72
CA ILE A 5 -7.79 -56.45 39.71
C ILE A 5 -8.99 -55.58 39.27
N ARG A 6 -9.49 -54.70 40.14
CA ARG A 6 -10.55 -53.72 39.84
C ARG A 6 -9.92 -52.32 39.79
N HIS A 7 -9.48 -51.89 38.60
CA HIS A 7 -10.09 -50.82 37.79
C HIS A 7 -9.99 -49.42 38.42
N PHE A 8 -8.82 -48.78 38.28
CA PHE A 8 -8.69 -47.33 38.37
C PHE A 8 -9.09 -46.72 37.02
N LEU A 9 -10.25 -46.07 36.97
CA LEU A 9 -10.66 -45.20 35.86
C LEU A 9 -9.88 -43.88 35.97
N ALA A 10 -8.80 -43.76 35.20
CA ALA A 10 -8.14 -42.48 34.97
C ALA A 10 -8.98 -41.66 33.97
N ALA A 11 -9.67 -40.64 34.47
CA ALA A 11 -10.31 -39.62 33.65
C ALA A 11 -9.22 -38.69 33.08
N ALA A 12 -8.76 -38.98 31.86
CA ALA A 12 -7.89 -38.08 31.12
C ALA A 12 -8.71 -36.87 30.62
N LEU A 13 -8.62 -35.74 31.34
CA LEU A 13 -9.05 -34.44 30.81
C LEU A 13 -8.16 -34.09 29.61
N LEU A 14 -8.67 -34.32 28.40
CA LEU A 14 -8.17 -33.71 27.17
C LEU A 14 -8.54 -32.22 27.18
N LEU A 15 -7.76 -31.42 27.89
CA LEU A 15 -7.71 -29.96 27.69
C LEU A 15 -7.02 -29.69 26.36
N GLY A 16 -7.77 -29.83 25.27
CA GLY A 16 -7.36 -29.35 23.96
C GLY A 16 -7.22 -27.83 24.02
N SER A 17 -5.97 -27.36 24.11
CA SER A 17 -5.64 -25.96 23.94
C SER A 17 -6.15 -25.49 22.57
N LEU A 18 -7.22 -24.70 22.56
CA LEU A 18 -7.54 -23.82 21.43
C LEU A 18 -6.43 -22.77 21.36
N ALA A 19 -5.28 -23.14 20.80
CA ALA A 19 -4.33 -22.14 20.35
C ALA A 19 -5.08 -21.30 19.31
N PRO A 20 -5.20 -19.98 19.48
CA PRO A 20 -5.72 -19.15 18.41
C PRO A 20 -4.85 -19.44 17.19
N THR A 21 -5.44 -19.97 16.13
CA THR A 21 -4.77 -20.03 14.83
C THR A 21 -4.38 -18.59 14.54
N ALA A 22 -3.08 -18.28 14.61
CA ALA A 22 -2.57 -17.00 14.14
C ALA A 22 -2.93 -16.93 12.65
N SER A 23 -4.06 -16.29 12.34
CA SER A 23 -4.56 -16.25 10.97
C SER A 23 -3.63 -15.34 10.18
N ALA A 24 -2.67 -15.93 9.48
CA ALA A 24 -1.80 -15.23 8.56
C ALA A 24 -2.65 -14.45 7.55
N THR A 25 -2.26 -13.22 7.24
CA THR A 25 -2.98 -12.43 6.24
C THR A 25 -2.45 -12.73 4.86
N GLU A 26 -3.34 -13.08 3.93
CA GLU A 26 -2.95 -13.19 2.52
C GLU A 26 -2.54 -11.83 1.96
N VAL A 27 -1.34 -11.77 1.39
CA VAL A 27 -0.80 -10.64 0.64
C VAL A 27 -0.52 -11.09 -0.79
N LEU A 28 -1.07 -10.36 -1.76
CA LEU A 28 -0.84 -10.59 -3.18
C LEU A 28 0.47 -9.92 -3.60
N VAL A 29 1.50 -10.72 -3.87
CA VAL A 29 2.82 -10.23 -4.31
C VAL A 29 2.87 -10.12 -5.83
N VAL A 30 3.10 -8.91 -6.32
CA VAL A 30 3.35 -8.63 -7.73
C VAL A 30 4.80 -9.00 -8.06
N ASP A 31 4.99 -10.10 -8.78
CA ASP A 31 6.28 -10.57 -9.27
C ASP A 31 6.28 -10.64 -10.80
N GLY A 32 6.81 -9.58 -11.43
CA GLY A 32 6.81 -9.44 -12.89
C GLY A 32 5.38 -9.50 -13.45
N ASP A 33 5.10 -10.52 -14.24
CA ASP A 33 3.77 -10.73 -14.81
C ASP A 33 2.82 -11.51 -13.89
N ARG A 34 3.32 -12.16 -12.84
CA ARG A 34 2.55 -12.96 -11.89
C ARG A 34 2.01 -12.13 -10.72
N LEU A 35 0.91 -12.61 -10.16
CA LEU A 35 0.37 -12.19 -8.87
C LEU A 35 0.34 -13.42 -7.98
N VAL A 36 1.22 -13.46 -6.98
CA VAL A 36 1.47 -14.65 -6.15
C VAL A 36 0.84 -14.41 -4.78
N PRO A 37 -0.18 -15.18 -4.37
CA PRO A 37 -0.64 -15.17 -2.99
C PRO A 37 0.50 -15.60 -2.06
N THR A 38 0.72 -14.86 -0.99
CA THR A 38 1.76 -15.14 -0.01
C THR A 38 1.21 -14.84 1.37
N GLU A 39 1.46 -15.73 2.32
CA GLU A 39 1.06 -15.51 3.71
C GLU A 39 2.00 -14.50 4.37
N GLU A 40 1.43 -13.44 4.94
CA GLU A 40 2.11 -12.60 5.91
C GLU A 40 1.90 -13.21 7.30
N PRO A 41 2.97 -13.56 8.02
CA PRO A 41 2.87 -14.26 9.30
C PRO A 41 2.13 -13.47 10.38
N TYR A 42 2.00 -12.15 10.20
CA TYR A 42 1.24 -11.29 11.10
C TYR A 42 -0.19 -11.10 10.60
N SER A 43 -1.16 -11.34 11.48
CA SER A 43 -2.56 -11.00 11.27
C SER A 43 -2.72 -9.48 11.22
N LEU A 44 -2.90 -8.93 10.03
CA LEU A 44 -3.13 -7.50 9.85
C LEU A 44 -4.51 -7.13 10.39
N PRO A 45 -4.62 -6.05 11.19
CA PRO A 45 -5.93 -5.56 11.60
C PRO A 45 -6.72 -5.12 10.36
N PRO A 46 -8.07 -5.22 10.41
CA PRO A 46 -8.89 -4.66 9.36
C PRO A 46 -8.56 -3.18 9.21
N SER A 47 -8.46 -2.73 7.95
CA SER A 47 -8.27 -1.32 7.69
C SER A 47 -9.52 -0.57 8.14
N PRO A 48 -9.37 0.63 8.73
CA PRO A 48 -10.53 1.46 8.99
C PRO A 48 -11.28 1.66 7.66
N PRO A 49 -12.62 1.74 7.69
CA PRO A 49 -13.37 2.07 6.48
C PRO A 49 -12.78 3.35 5.90
N PRO A 50 -12.71 3.48 4.55
CA PRO A 50 -12.33 4.75 3.97
C PRO A 50 -13.18 5.84 4.61
N PRO A 51 -12.63 7.02 4.94
CA PRO A 51 -13.39 8.07 5.60
C PRO A 51 -14.72 8.24 4.84
N PRO A 52 -15.86 8.38 5.56
CA PRO A 52 -17.13 8.59 4.89
C PRO A 52 -16.97 9.77 3.91
N PRO A 53 -17.67 9.76 2.77
CA PRO A 53 -17.60 10.84 1.79
C PRO A 53 -18.27 12.10 2.36
N SER A 54 -17.73 12.69 3.41
CA SER A 54 -18.07 14.03 3.84
C SER A 54 -17.34 15.00 2.90
N ALA A 55 -18.13 15.64 2.04
CA ALA A 55 -17.79 16.77 1.16
C ALA A 55 -17.16 16.48 -0.21
N VAL A 56 -17.29 15.28 -0.77
CA VAL A 56 -17.19 15.09 -2.22
C VAL A 56 -18.49 14.47 -2.70
N LEU A 57 -19.32 15.30 -3.34
CA LEU A 57 -20.47 14.87 -4.16
C LEU A 57 -20.11 13.62 -4.95
N PRO A 58 -21.07 12.73 -5.30
CA PRO A 58 -20.80 11.52 -6.08
C PRO A 58 -19.82 11.86 -7.20
N GLU A 59 -18.61 11.29 -7.12
CA GLU A 59 -17.55 11.60 -8.06
C GLU A 59 -17.97 10.99 -9.40
N ARG A 60 -18.70 11.79 -10.18
CA ARG A 60 -18.95 11.58 -11.61
C ARG A 60 -17.66 11.07 -12.19
N ALA A 61 -17.75 9.97 -12.95
CA ALA A 61 -16.64 9.28 -13.61
C ALA A 61 -15.44 10.21 -13.82
N ALA A 62 -14.32 9.90 -13.14
CA ALA A 62 -13.15 10.77 -13.04
C ALA A 62 -12.87 11.47 -14.38
N PRO A 63 -12.96 12.81 -14.45
CA PRO A 63 -12.83 13.52 -15.72
C PRO A 63 -11.48 13.21 -16.35
N VAL A 64 -11.47 13.05 -17.68
CA VAL A 64 -10.22 12.85 -18.44
C VAL A 64 -9.27 13.99 -18.08
N ALA A 65 -8.01 13.65 -17.76
CA ALA A 65 -6.98 14.64 -17.44
C ALA A 65 -6.95 15.75 -18.52
N THR A 66 -7.44 16.93 -18.14
CA THR A 66 -7.51 18.13 -18.98
C THR A 66 -6.10 18.69 -19.23
N ALA A 67 -5.94 19.52 -20.26
CA ALA A 67 -4.68 20.24 -20.50
C ALA A 67 -4.25 21.06 -19.26
N SER A 68 -5.22 21.70 -18.58
CA SER A 68 -4.99 22.46 -17.34
C SER A 68 -4.46 21.59 -16.19
N SER A 69 -4.94 20.34 -16.07
CA SER A 69 -4.49 19.41 -15.03
C SER A 69 -3.05 18.94 -15.27
N ARG A 70 -2.68 18.64 -16.52
CA ARG A 70 -1.30 18.28 -16.88
C ARG A 70 -0.35 19.46 -16.67
N ALA A 71 -0.81 20.67 -16.99
CA ALA A 71 -0.07 21.90 -16.75
C ALA A 71 0.21 22.09 -15.24
N ALA A 72 -0.77 21.82 -14.36
CA ALA A 72 -0.60 21.93 -12.91
C ALA A 72 0.47 20.97 -12.36
N VAL A 73 0.47 19.69 -12.79
CA VAL A 73 1.52 18.72 -12.39
C VAL A 73 2.88 19.18 -12.90
N GLY A 74 2.96 19.60 -14.18
CA GLY A 74 4.18 20.10 -14.77
C GLY A 74 4.74 21.35 -14.07
N GLN A 75 3.85 22.26 -13.65
CA GLN A 75 4.19 23.49 -12.91
C GLN A 75 4.69 23.17 -11.50
N ALA A 76 4.04 22.26 -10.77
CA ALA A 76 4.50 21.82 -9.45
C ALA A 76 5.93 21.25 -9.51
N LEU A 77 6.21 20.41 -10.52
CA LEU A 77 7.54 19.85 -10.74
C LEU A 77 8.58 20.92 -11.13
N ARG A 78 8.23 21.83 -12.05
CA ARG A 78 9.10 22.97 -12.42
C ARG A 78 9.44 23.83 -11.20
N LYS A 79 8.44 24.18 -10.39
CA LYS A 79 8.60 24.97 -9.16
C LYS A 79 9.49 24.26 -8.15
N ALA A 80 9.32 22.95 -7.96
CA ALA A 80 10.17 22.18 -7.05
C ALA A 80 11.62 22.16 -7.51
N ARG A 81 11.87 21.97 -8.82
CA ARG A 81 13.21 21.98 -9.42
C ARG A 81 13.87 23.37 -9.32
N ALA A 82 13.14 24.43 -9.68
CA ALA A 82 13.65 25.80 -9.63
C ALA A 82 14.07 26.22 -8.21
N LYS A 83 13.41 25.66 -7.18
CA LYS A 83 13.75 25.86 -5.77
C LYS A 83 14.84 24.92 -5.24
N GLY A 84 15.44 24.07 -6.07
CA GLY A 84 16.43 23.07 -5.64
C GLY A 84 15.87 21.96 -4.74
N LEU A 85 14.54 21.85 -4.60
CA LEU A 85 13.91 20.84 -3.74
C LEU A 85 13.92 19.44 -4.34
N ILE A 86 14.12 19.35 -5.66
CA ILE A 86 14.37 18.12 -6.40
C ILE A 86 15.46 18.36 -7.45
N SER A 87 16.25 17.33 -7.72
CA SER A 87 17.23 17.30 -8.80
C SER A 87 16.57 17.24 -10.18
N ALA A 88 17.34 17.56 -11.23
CA ALA A 88 16.90 17.39 -12.62
C ALA A 88 16.54 15.93 -12.94
N ARG A 89 17.29 14.96 -12.35
CA ARG A 89 17.00 13.53 -12.49
C ARG A 89 15.64 13.17 -11.90
N GLN A 90 15.34 13.64 -10.68
CA GLN A 90 14.04 13.41 -10.04
C GLN A 90 12.88 14.04 -10.82
N ASP A 91 13.03 15.27 -11.31
CA ASP A 91 12.05 15.92 -12.19
C ASP A 91 11.79 15.06 -13.45
N GLY A 92 12.86 14.59 -14.11
CA GLY A 92 12.76 13.70 -15.25
C GLY A 92 12.03 12.39 -14.95
N THR A 93 12.35 11.74 -13.82
CA THR A 93 11.70 10.51 -13.35
C THR A 93 10.20 10.73 -13.12
N TYR A 94 9.80 11.78 -12.38
CA TYR A 94 8.39 12.04 -12.11
C TYR A 94 7.60 12.35 -13.39
N ARG A 95 8.17 13.13 -14.31
CA ARG A 95 7.55 13.39 -15.61
C ARG A 95 7.36 12.10 -16.40
N LEU A 96 8.34 11.20 -16.40
CA LEU A 96 8.25 9.92 -17.07
C LEU A 96 7.14 9.05 -16.47
N ILE A 97 7.07 8.94 -15.14
CA ILE A 97 6.01 8.19 -14.43
C ILE A 97 4.63 8.73 -14.83
N TYR A 98 4.43 10.05 -14.80
CA TYR A 98 3.14 10.66 -15.17
C TYR A 98 2.75 10.38 -16.62
N ARG A 99 3.68 10.57 -17.57
CA ARG A 99 3.44 10.29 -18.99
C ARG A 99 3.14 8.81 -19.23
N ARG A 100 3.86 7.91 -18.55
CA ARG A 100 3.63 6.46 -18.64
C ARG A 100 2.23 6.10 -18.14
N ALA A 101 1.79 6.68 -17.01
CA ALA A 101 0.44 6.47 -16.51
C ALA A 101 -0.63 6.92 -17.52
N LEU A 102 -0.47 8.10 -18.12
CA LEU A 102 -1.39 8.61 -19.15
C LEU A 102 -1.44 7.70 -20.39
N SER A 103 -0.28 7.25 -20.87
CA SER A 103 -0.16 6.36 -22.04
C SER A 103 -0.71 4.96 -21.76
N THR A 104 -0.42 4.39 -20.58
CA THR A 104 -1.02 3.12 -20.17
C THR A 104 -2.53 3.26 -20.06
N ARG A 105 -3.05 4.29 -19.39
CA ARG A 105 -4.50 4.54 -19.27
C ARG A 105 -5.18 4.65 -20.63
N SER A 106 -4.56 5.30 -21.63
CA SER A 106 -5.19 5.44 -22.95
C SER A 106 -5.37 4.10 -23.66
N ARG A 107 -4.49 3.12 -23.40
CA ARG A 107 -4.55 1.75 -23.94
C ARG A 107 -5.47 0.83 -23.16
N LEU A 108 -5.77 1.14 -21.90
CA LEU A 108 -6.70 0.38 -21.07
C LEU A 108 -8.16 0.66 -21.45
N ARG A 109 -9.00 -0.36 -21.22
CA ARG A 109 -10.46 -0.33 -21.40
C ARG A 109 -11.18 -0.73 -20.11
N GLY A 110 -12.48 -0.46 -20.05
CA GLY A 110 -13.37 -0.91 -18.97
C GLY A 110 -12.91 -0.51 -17.57
N ALA A 111 -13.09 -1.42 -16.60
CA ALA A 111 -12.79 -1.18 -15.20
C ALA A 111 -11.31 -0.80 -14.95
N ARG A 112 -10.34 -1.44 -15.61
CA ARG A 112 -8.91 -1.11 -15.43
C ARG A 112 -8.60 0.33 -15.84
N ARG A 113 -9.24 0.82 -16.89
CA ARG A 113 -9.14 2.23 -17.29
C ARG A 113 -9.69 3.15 -16.20
N ARG A 114 -10.82 2.80 -15.58
CA ARG A 114 -11.44 3.60 -14.51
C ARG A 114 -10.54 3.66 -13.28
N GLU A 115 -10.00 2.52 -12.83
CA GLU A 115 -9.07 2.45 -11.71
C GLU A 115 -7.86 3.38 -11.92
N LEU A 116 -7.15 3.23 -13.04
CA LEU A 116 -5.98 4.08 -13.31
C LEU A 116 -6.37 5.55 -13.56
N SER A 117 -7.57 5.82 -14.10
CA SER A 117 -8.06 7.19 -14.26
C SER A 117 -8.28 7.88 -12.92
N SER A 118 -8.83 7.18 -11.93
CA SER A 118 -9.02 7.70 -10.58
C SER A 118 -7.70 8.07 -9.90
N VAL A 119 -6.70 7.20 -10.00
CA VAL A 119 -5.36 7.48 -9.45
C VAL A 119 -4.73 8.71 -10.12
N ILE A 120 -4.87 8.85 -11.44
CA ILE A 120 -4.42 10.04 -12.17
C ILE A 120 -5.19 11.29 -11.73
N ALA A 121 -6.51 11.19 -11.52
CA ALA A 121 -7.35 12.29 -11.07
C ALA A 121 -6.94 12.77 -9.66
N THR A 122 -6.61 11.84 -8.77
CA THR A 122 -6.06 12.15 -7.44
C THR A 122 -4.78 12.97 -7.54
N VAL A 123 -3.80 12.53 -8.35
CA VAL A 123 -2.54 13.26 -8.58
C VAL A 123 -2.82 14.67 -9.13
N ASN A 124 -3.72 14.78 -10.12
CA ASN A 124 -4.10 16.05 -10.71
C ASN A 124 -4.78 16.98 -9.70
N SER A 125 -5.66 16.45 -8.87
CA SER A 125 -6.39 17.20 -7.85
C SER A 125 -5.45 17.73 -6.76
N ILE A 126 -4.46 16.94 -6.35
CA ILE A 126 -3.40 17.39 -5.43
C ILE A 126 -2.59 18.52 -6.06
N ALA A 127 -2.20 18.38 -7.33
CA ALA A 127 -1.44 19.41 -8.05
C ALA A 127 -2.23 20.72 -8.24
N ARG A 128 -3.49 20.63 -8.70
CA ARG A 128 -4.38 21.77 -8.92
C ARG A 128 -4.65 22.57 -7.64
N ARG A 129 -4.76 21.88 -6.50
CA ARG A 129 -4.92 22.51 -5.18
C ARG A 129 -3.62 23.08 -4.61
N GLY A 130 -2.53 23.09 -5.38
CA GLY A 130 -1.21 23.53 -4.90
C GLY A 130 -0.62 22.63 -3.81
N ARG A 131 -1.20 21.44 -3.60
CA ARG A 131 -0.83 20.51 -2.52
C ARG A 131 0.24 19.51 -2.92
N LEU A 132 0.65 19.46 -4.18
CA LEU A 132 1.75 18.60 -4.65
C LEU A 132 3.10 19.24 -4.29
N THR A 133 3.43 19.22 -2.99
CA THR A 133 4.68 19.75 -2.43
C THR A 133 5.85 18.82 -2.71
N SER A 134 7.09 19.31 -2.55
CA SER A 134 8.31 18.50 -2.74
C SER A 134 8.30 17.21 -1.91
N SER A 135 7.88 17.28 -0.64
CA SER A 135 7.79 16.10 0.23
C SER A 135 6.71 15.11 -0.20
N ARG A 136 5.64 15.57 -0.86
CA ARG A 136 4.57 14.69 -1.38
C ARG A 136 4.89 14.06 -2.73
N LEU A 137 5.89 14.57 -3.46
CA LEU A 137 6.24 14.03 -4.79
C LEU A 137 6.55 12.53 -4.71
N ARG A 138 7.45 12.12 -3.81
CA ARG A 138 7.87 10.71 -3.73
C ARG A 138 6.70 9.75 -3.47
N PRO A 139 5.88 9.89 -2.41
CA PRO A 139 4.80 8.94 -2.16
C PRO A 139 3.69 8.99 -3.23
N VAL A 140 3.31 10.18 -3.72
CA VAL A 140 2.27 10.32 -4.76
C VAL A 140 2.70 9.64 -6.07
N PHE A 141 3.93 9.88 -6.51
CA PHE A 141 4.43 9.29 -7.76
C PHE A 141 4.74 7.80 -7.63
N LEU A 142 5.17 7.32 -6.45
CA LEU A 142 5.32 5.90 -6.20
C LEU A 142 3.97 5.17 -6.30
N GLN A 143 2.90 5.72 -5.69
CA GLN A 143 1.56 5.15 -5.80
C GLN A 143 1.07 5.15 -7.25
N LEU A 144 1.29 6.23 -8.01
CA LEU A 144 0.95 6.30 -9.43
C LEU A 144 1.69 5.25 -10.26
N GLU A 145 2.99 5.08 -10.02
CA GLU A 145 3.83 4.11 -10.73
C GLU A 145 3.35 2.68 -10.46
N ARG A 146 3.11 2.32 -9.19
CA ARG A 146 2.63 0.99 -8.82
C ARG A 146 1.24 0.68 -9.37
N ASN A 147 0.33 1.65 -9.37
CA ASN A 147 -0.97 1.50 -10.04
C ASN A 147 -0.82 1.34 -11.55
N THR A 148 0.08 2.10 -12.18
CA THR A 148 0.37 1.97 -13.61
C THR A 148 0.91 0.58 -13.95
N GLN A 149 1.77 0.02 -13.10
CA GLN A 149 2.29 -1.34 -13.23
C GLN A 149 1.19 -2.39 -13.04
N PHE A 150 0.36 -2.25 -12.00
CA PHE A 150 -0.66 -3.24 -11.64
C PHE A 150 -1.79 -3.31 -12.69
N TRP A 151 -2.41 -2.17 -13.00
CA TRP A 151 -3.58 -2.11 -13.88
C TRP A 151 -3.26 -2.41 -15.34
N ARG A 152 -1.97 -2.54 -15.71
CA ARG A 152 -1.58 -2.95 -17.05
C ARG A 152 -2.03 -4.37 -17.39
N SER A 153 -1.90 -5.31 -16.46
CA SER A 153 -2.12 -6.74 -16.75
C SER A 153 -2.64 -7.58 -15.59
N LYS A 154 -2.65 -7.08 -14.35
CA LYS A 154 -2.96 -7.93 -13.20
C LYS A 154 -4.46 -8.25 -13.10
N PRO A 155 -4.82 -9.41 -12.52
CA PRO A 155 -6.19 -9.73 -12.14
C PRO A 155 -6.75 -8.67 -11.18
N PHE A 156 -8.09 -8.55 -11.13
CA PHE A 156 -8.72 -7.70 -10.12
C PHE A 156 -8.57 -8.35 -8.74
N PRO A 157 -7.96 -7.66 -7.77
CA PRO A 157 -7.96 -8.11 -6.40
C PRO A 157 -9.35 -7.94 -5.81
N ARG A 158 -9.66 -8.72 -4.76
CA ARG A 158 -10.85 -8.49 -3.94
C ARG A 158 -10.74 -7.12 -3.26
N PRO A 159 -11.85 -6.40 -3.01
CA PRO A 159 -11.82 -5.19 -2.19
C PRO A 159 -11.04 -5.44 -0.89
N THR A 160 -10.28 -4.43 -0.45
CA THR A 160 -9.41 -4.45 0.76
C THR A 160 -8.26 -5.46 0.75
N ALA A 161 -8.08 -6.21 -0.35
CA ALA A 161 -6.95 -7.12 -0.50
C ALA A 161 -5.62 -6.37 -0.42
N LYS A 162 -4.65 -7.02 0.22
CA LYS A 162 -3.31 -6.49 0.41
C LYS A 162 -2.44 -6.83 -0.78
N VAL A 163 -1.68 -5.86 -1.24
CA VAL A 163 -0.81 -6.00 -2.40
C VAL A 163 0.59 -5.53 -2.04
N ARG A 164 1.60 -6.30 -2.40
CA ARG A 164 3.01 -5.92 -2.26
C ARG A 164 3.69 -6.08 -3.62
N PHE A 165 4.73 -5.30 -3.88
CA PHE A 165 5.55 -5.48 -5.09
C PHE A 165 6.85 -6.19 -4.71
N ARG A 166 7.33 -7.11 -5.56
CA ARG A 166 8.60 -7.81 -5.29
C ARG A 166 9.73 -6.82 -5.03
N GLY A 167 10.55 -7.14 -4.03
CA GLY A 167 11.70 -6.32 -3.63
C GLY A 167 11.37 -5.13 -2.73
N THR A 168 10.12 -4.97 -2.28
CA THR A 168 9.74 -3.99 -1.26
C THR A 168 8.88 -4.63 -0.18
N GLU A 169 9.01 -4.16 1.05
CA GLU A 169 8.13 -4.53 2.16
C GLU A 169 6.86 -3.67 2.21
N LEU A 170 6.76 -2.64 1.36
CA LEU A 170 5.67 -1.68 1.36
C LEU A 170 4.35 -2.33 0.95
N LEU A 171 3.38 -2.28 1.85
CA LEU A 171 2.04 -2.79 1.67
C LEU A 171 1.13 -1.72 1.05
N TYR A 172 0.40 -2.14 0.03
CA TYR A 172 -0.72 -1.43 -0.55
C TYR A 172 -2.01 -2.17 -0.22
N GLU A 173 -3.12 -1.46 -0.30
CA GLU A 173 -4.44 -2.04 -0.24
C GLU A 173 -5.30 -1.56 -1.39
N TYR A 174 -6.09 -2.47 -1.93
CA TYR A 174 -7.00 -2.15 -3.01
C TYR A 174 -8.31 -1.54 -2.51
N TYR A 175 -8.63 -0.35 -3.02
CA TYR A 175 -9.95 0.27 -2.87
C TYR A 175 -10.58 0.40 -4.25
N PRO A 176 -11.69 -0.30 -4.52
CA PRO A 176 -12.40 -0.17 -5.80
C PRO A 176 -12.66 1.29 -6.16
N GLY A 177 -12.40 1.64 -7.42
CA GLY A 177 -12.52 3.01 -7.94
C GLY A 177 -11.43 3.97 -7.49
N ASN A 178 -10.48 3.55 -6.65
CA ASN A 178 -9.38 4.38 -6.12
C ASN A 178 -8.00 3.75 -6.33
N GLY A 179 -7.94 2.56 -6.95
CA GLY A 179 -6.72 1.82 -7.16
C GLY A 179 -6.08 1.26 -5.87
N LEU A 180 -4.78 0.96 -5.98
CA LEU A 180 -3.94 0.55 -4.87
C LEU A 180 -3.49 1.79 -4.09
N ARG A 181 -3.72 1.81 -2.77
CA ARG A 181 -3.30 2.90 -1.89
C ARG A 181 -2.24 2.41 -0.92
N ILE A 182 -1.22 3.22 -0.66
CA ILE A 182 -0.30 2.95 0.44
C ILE A 182 -1.13 2.98 1.73
N GLN A 183 -0.92 1.99 2.60
CA GLN A 183 -1.59 1.91 3.91
C GLN A 183 -0.61 2.23 5.04
N PRO A 184 -0.43 3.51 5.43
CA PRO A 184 0.43 3.88 6.54
C PRO A 184 0.23 3.02 7.78
N LEU A 185 -1.00 2.90 8.28
CA LEU A 185 -1.29 2.16 9.52
C LEU A 185 -0.89 0.69 9.43
N GLN A 186 -1.24 0.00 8.34
CA GLN A 186 -0.88 -1.41 8.19
C GLN A 186 0.63 -1.62 8.01
N ASN A 187 1.31 -0.69 7.33
CA ASN A 187 2.77 -0.77 7.23
C ASN A 187 3.44 -0.55 8.58
N PHE A 188 2.96 0.39 9.39
CA PHE A 188 3.48 0.56 10.75
C PHE A 188 3.14 -0.61 11.65
N PHE A 189 1.95 -1.20 11.52
CA PHE A 189 1.63 -2.45 12.22
C PHE A 189 2.64 -3.55 11.91
N LEU A 190 2.93 -3.79 10.62
CA LEU A 190 3.94 -4.77 10.22
C LEU A 190 5.34 -4.45 10.76
N ALA A 191 5.72 -3.18 10.81
CA ALA A 191 7.01 -2.77 11.36
C ALA A 191 7.06 -3.04 12.88
N SER A 192 5.98 -2.71 13.60
CA SER A 192 5.86 -2.99 15.03
C SER A 192 5.85 -4.48 15.33
N SER A 193 5.13 -5.30 14.55
CA SER A 193 5.13 -6.76 14.73
C SER A 193 6.51 -7.37 14.51
N ARG A 194 7.24 -6.92 13.49
CA ARG A 194 8.63 -7.35 13.23
C ARG A 194 9.59 -6.92 14.33
N ALA A 195 9.39 -5.74 14.91
CA ALA A 195 10.18 -5.28 16.04
C ALA A 195 9.90 -6.14 17.28
N ALA A 196 8.62 -6.41 17.58
CA ALA A 196 8.23 -7.24 18.71
C ALA A 196 8.78 -8.68 18.60
N GLU A 197 8.86 -9.25 17.39
CA GLU A 197 9.46 -10.58 17.18
C GLU A 197 10.94 -10.63 17.59
N CYS A 198 11.66 -9.52 17.50
CA CYS A 198 13.06 -9.46 17.94
C CYS A 198 13.23 -9.57 19.45
N ASP A 199 12.17 -9.34 20.23
CA ASP A 199 12.18 -9.42 21.69
C ASP A 199 11.75 -10.81 22.21
N ILE A 200 11.35 -11.73 21.33
CA ILE A 200 10.89 -13.07 21.69
C ILE A 200 12.07 -14.05 21.71
N PRO A 201 12.43 -14.64 22.87
CA PRO A 201 13.50 -15.63 22.94
C PRO A 201 13.23 -16.85 22.05
N GLY A 202 14.25 -17.28 21.30
CA GLY A 202 14.15 -18.46 20.42
C GLY A 202 13.54 -18.21 19.05
N LEU A 203 13.02 -17.00 18.76
CA LEU A 203 12.60 -16.61 17.40
C LEU A 203 13.70 -15.82 16.68
N PRO A 204 13.90 -16.04 15.37
CA PRO A 204 14.86 -15.27 14.59
C PRO A 204 14.35 -13.84 14.37
N CYS A 205 15.05 -12.85 14.91
CA CYS A 205 14.74 -11.43 14.68
C CYS A 205 14.83 -11.06 13.17
N PRO A 206 13.75 -10.60 12.52
CA PRO A 206 13.74 -10.24 11.10
C PRO A 206 14.35 -8.85 10.83
N ARG A 207 15.54 -8.58 11.39
CA ARG A 207 16.17 -7.24 11.47
C ARG A 207 16.32 -6.54 10.13
N GLU A 208 16.73 -7.26 9.09
CA GLU A 208 16.91 -6.65 7.76
C GLU A 208 15.58 -6.25 7.11
N ARG A 209 14.55 -7.09 7.25
CA ARG A 209 13.21 -6.78 6.71
C ARG A 209 12.62 -5.58 7.43
N LEU A 210 12.74 -5.53 8.76
CA LEU A 210 12.36 -4.38 9.57
C LEU A 210 13.07 -3.11 9.09
N ARG A 211 14.39 -3.14 8.93
CA ARG A 211 15.17 -2.00 8.45
C ARG A 211 14.72 -1.52 7.08
N ARG A 212 14.60 -2.42 6.10
CA ARG A 212 14.13 -2.07 4.74
C ARG A 212 12.75 -1.43 4.75
N GLN A 213 11.85 -1.93 5.61
CA GLN A 213 10.51 -1.37 5.74
C GLN A 213 10.54 0.04 6.35
N LEU A 214 11.26 0.23 7.46
CA LEU A 214 11.38 1.54 8.11
C LEU A 214 12.07 2.57 7.22
N ASP A 215 13.14 2.20 6.52
CA ASP A 215 13.82 3.07 5.55
C ASP A 215 12.88 3.49 4.42
N THR A 216 12.05 2.56 3.95
CA THR A 216 11.01 2.86 2.95
C THR A 216 9.99 3.84 3.52
N LEU A 217 9.47 3.62 4.72
CA LEU A 217 8.48 4.48 5.36
C LEU A 217 9.04 5.88 5.65
N ILE A 218 10.24 6.00 6.18
CA ILE A 218 10.92 7.28 6.39
C ILE A 218 11.04 8.04 5.07
N GLY A 219 11.42 7.34 4.00
CA GLY A 219 11.50 7.89 2.65
C GLY A 219 10.17 8.37 2.07
N LEU A 220 9.04 7.88 2.58
CA LEU A 220 7.68 8.27 2.18
C LEU A 220 7.03 9.32 3.08
N SER A 221 7.72 9.72 4.15
CA SER A 221 7.23 10.76 5.05
C SER A 221 7.08 12.11 4.34
N VAL A 222 6.04 12.87 4.72
CA VAL A 222 5.78 14.22 4.22
C VAL A 222 5.84 15.24 5.33
N ARG A 223 6.15 16.50 4.99
CA ARG A 223 6.10 17.62 5.95
C ARG A 223 4.67 18.19 5.98
N ARG A 224 4.03 18.19 7.14
CA ARG A 224 2.70 18.78 7.37
C ARG A 224 2.65 19.44 8.75
N GLY A 225 2.39 20.74 8.79
CA GLY A 225 2.24 21.49 10.05
C GLY A 225 3.48 21.44 10.97
N GLY A 226 4.68 21.39 10.41
CA GLY A 226 5.93 21.25 11.19
C GLY A 226 6.37 19.81 11.46
N PHE A 227 5.46 18.83 11.34
CA PHE A 227 5.73 17.43 11.66
C PHE A 227 5.97 16.58 10.40
N ARG A 228 6.55 15.39 10.60
CA ARG A 228 6.53 14.31 9.60
C ARG A 228 5.22 13.54 9.72
N ALA A 229 4.59 13.27 8.59
CA ALA A 229 3.36 12.51 8.50
C ALA A 229 3.43 11.47 7.40
N TRP A 230 2.54 10.48 7.47
CA TRP A 230 2.27 9.52 6.39
C TRP A 230 0.83 9.73 5.97
N GLU A 231 0.65 10.12 4.71
CA GLU A 231 -0.65 10.52 4.20
C GLU A 231 -1.24 9.43 3.31
N TYR A 232 -2.57 9.42 3.29
CA TYR A 232 -3.37 8.69 2.31
C TYR A 232 -3.60 9.58 1.09
N TYR A 233 -3.43 9.02 -0.10
CA TYR A 233 -3.72 9.69 -1.38
C TYR A 233 -4.82 8.93 -2.07
#